data_AF-A0A1B9N9P5-F1
#
_entry.id   AF-A0A1B9N9P5-F1
#
_cell.length_a   1.000
_cell.length_b   1.000
_cell.length_c   1.000
_cell.angle_alpha   90.00
_cell.angle_beta   90.00
_cell.angle_gamma   90.00
#
_symmetry.space_group_name_H-M   'P 1'
#
loop_
_entity.id
_entity.type
_entity.pdbx_description
1 polymer ?
#
loop_
_entity_poly.entity_id
_entity_poly.type
_entity_poly.pdbx_seq_one_letter_code
_entity_poly.pdbx_strand_id
1 'polypeptide(L)'
;MTTPADIAAHYRAKLAVETDPADVYAAQKAGEAFVLVDTRSAEAWAQGRAKGAIHLPTREIPARAAAEIPAGTAVVVYCWSPGCNGGDKAALAFAELGYDVRLMIGGFEYWAREGYPVVTDEGERRGPVDPLTAGVR
;
A
#
# COMPACT_ATOMS: atom_id res chain seq x y z
N MET A 1 -9.59 8.94 32.20
CA MET A 1 -8.67 9.75 31.38
C MET A 1 -7.68 8.79 30.73
N THR A 2 -7.37 8.96 29.45
CA THR A 2 -6.41 8.11 28.73
C THR A 2 -4.99 8.44 29.21
N THR A 3 -4.22 7.42 29.60
CA THR A 3 -2.84 7.60 30.08
C THR A 3 -1.84 7.67 28.92
N PRO A 4 -0.61 8.16 29.13
CA PRO A 4 0.45 8.06 28.13
C PRO A 4 0.73 6.62 27.67
N ALA A 5 0.54 5.62 28.55
CA ALA A 5 0.70 4.21 28.21
C ALA A 5 -0.39 3.74 27.24
N ASP A 6 -1.65 4.15 27.46
CA ASP A 6 -2.78 3.83 26.57
C ASP A 6 -2.58 4.48 25.19
N ILE A 7 -2.12 5.73 25.15
CA ILE A 7 -1.80 6.45 23.90
C ILE A 7 -0.71 5.70 23.13
N ALA A 8 0.37 5.29 23.81
CA ALA A 8 1.44 4.54 23.17
C ALA A 8 0.98 3.16 22.67
N ALA A 9 0.11 2.47 23.41
CA ALA A 9 -0.46 1.19 22.98
C ALA A 9 -1.30 1.35 21.71
N HIS A 10 -2.12 2.40 21.64
CA HIS A 10 -2.91 2.72 20.45
C HIS A 10 -2.02 2.95 19.22
N TYR A 11 -1.03 3.84 19.31
CA TYR A 11 -0.19 4.15 18.15
C TYR A 11 0.72 3.00 17.74
N ARG A 12 1.18 2.14 18.67
CA ARG A 12 1.88 0.90 18.30
C ARG A 12 1.00 -0.04 17.51
N ALA A 13 -0.24 -0.26 17.96
CA ALA A 13 -1.18 -1.13 17.25
C ALA A 13 -1.49 -0.57 15.85
N LYS A 14 -1.69 0.75 15.73
CA LYS A 14 -1.91 1.43 14.45
C LYS A 14 -0.73 1.26 13.49
N LEU A 15 0.48 1.61 13.94
CA LEU A 15 1.70 1.55 13.12
C LEU A 15 2.15 0.11 12.80
N ALA A 16 1.61 -0.90 13.48
CA ALA A 16 1.86 -2.30 13.15
C ALA A 16 1.09 -2.78 11.91
N VAL A 17 -0.04 -2.14 11.57
CA VAL A 17 -0.97 -2.56 10.51
C VAL A 17 -1.10 -1.53 9.37
N GLU A 18 -0.43 -0.39 9.49
CA GLU A 18 -0.39 0.67 8.48
C GLU A 18 1.07 1.01 8.13
N THR A 19 1.28 1.52 6.92
CA THR A 19 2.54 2.07 6.43
C THR A 19 2.22 3.26 5.54
N ASP A 20 3.12 4.24 5.41
CA ASP A 20 2.91 5.34 4.45
C ASP A 20 3.69 5.11 3.13
N PRO A 21 3.47 5.92 2.07
CA PRO A 21 4.19 5.77 0.81
C PRO A 21 5.71 5.98 0.93
N ALA A 22 6.17 6.80 1.89
CA ALA A 22 7.58 7.06 2.09
C ALA A 22 8.30 5.84 2.68
N ASP A 23 7.70 5.18 3.68
CA ASP A 23 8.16 3.92 4.25
C ASP A 23 8.21 2.82 3.19
N VAL A 24 7.17 2.68 2.38
CA VAL A 24 7.12 1.69 1.29
C VAL A 24 8.24 1.95 0.28
N TYR A 25 8.41 3.19 -0.17
CA TYR A 25 9.47 3.51 -1.13
C TYR A 25 10.88 3.39 -0.51
N ALA A 26 11.04 3.68 0.78
CA ALA A 26 12.29 3.44 1.51
C ALA A 26 12.63 1.95 1.57
N ALA A 27 11.66 1.11 1.95
CA ALA A 27 11.79 -0.35 1.99
C ALA A 27 12.15 -0.93 0.61
N GLN A 28 11.52 -0.44 -0.47
CA GLN A 28 11.88 -0.83 -1.84
C GLN A 28 13.34 -0.50 -2.18
N LYS A 29 13.80 0.71 -1.84
CA LYS A 29 15.20 1.13 -2.09
C LYS A 29 16.20 0.34 -1.24
N ALA A 30 15.79 -0.06 -0.03
CA ALA A 30 16.59 -0.90 0.86
C ALA A 30 16.62 -2.37 0.43
N GLY A 31 15.76 -2.78 -0.51
CA GLY A 31 15.66 -4.17 -0.96
C GLY A 31 14.95 -5.08 0.06
N GLU A 32 14.11 -4.51 0.92
CA GLU A 32 13.31 -5.29 1.86
C GLU A 32 12.30 -6.17 1.12
N ALA A 33 12.08 -7.38 1.64
CA ALA A 33 11.21 -8.36 1.00
C ALA A 33 9.74 -8.17 1.43
N PHE A 34 8.90 -7.74 0.50
CA PHE A 34 7.45 -7.69 0.64
C PHE A 34 6.79 -7.69 -0.75
N VAL A 35 5.49 -7.96 -0.80
CA VAL A 35 4.69 -7.83 -2.03
C VAL A 35 3.80 -6.61 -1.91
N LEU A 36 4.02 -5.63 -2.79
CA LEU A 36 3.14 -4.47 -2.95
C LEU A 36 1.96 -4.86 -3.85
N VAL A 37 0.73 -4.59 -3.42
CA VAL A 37 -0.49 -5.03 -4.09
C VAL A 37 -1.38 -3.84 -4.41
N ASP A 38 -1.65 -3.65 -5.69
CA ASP A 38 -2.68 -2.74 -6.18
C ASP A 38 -4.04 -3.45 -6.17
N THR A 39 -4.95 -2.95 -5.34
CA THR A 39 -6.25 -3.60 -5.12
C THR A 39 -7.35 -2.96 -5.94
N ARG A 40 -7.01 -1.99 -6.80
CA ARG A 40 -7.96 -1.24 -7.63
C ARG A 40 -8.40 -2.06 -8.84
N SER A 41 -9.29 -1.51 -9.65
CA SER A 41 -9.80 -2.18 -10.86
C SER A 41 -8.71 -2.33 -11.95
N ALA A 42 -9.00 -3.12 -12.99
CA ALA A 42 -8.08 -3.30 -14.12
C ALA A 42 -7.86 -1.99 -14.89
N GLU A 43 -8.90 -1.15 -15.00
CA GLU A 43 -8.81 0.17 -15.62
C GLU A 43 -7.89 1.10 -14.82
N ALA A 44 -7.99 1.07 -13.49
CA ALA A 44 -7.12 1.83 -12.60
C ALA A 44 -5.66 1.35 -12.69
N TRP A 45 -5.46 0.03 -12.77
CA TRP A 45 -4.15 -0.57 -12.98
C TRP A 45 -3.53 -0.11 -14.30
N ALA A 46 -4.29 -0.14 -15.40
CA ALA A 46 -3.82 0.32 -16.71
C ALA A 46 -3.50 1.84 -16.72
N GLN A 47 -4.29 2.64 -16.01
CA GLN A 47 -4.05 4.08 -15.86
C GLN A 47 -2.68 4.38 -15.20
N GLY A 48 -2.25 3.53 -14.27
CA GLY A 48 -0.93 3.60 -13.68
C GLY A 48 -0.91 3.01 -12.28
N ARG A 49 0.23 2.44 -11.89
CA ARG A 49 0.43 1.73 -10.61
C ARG A 49 1.76 2.11 -9.95
N ALA A 50 1.85 1.93 -8.64
CA ALA A 50 3.13 2.06 -7.94
C ALA A 50 4.13 1.03 -8.51
N LYS A 51 5.37 1.46 -8.76
CA LYS A 51 6.40 0.56 -9.30
C LYS A 51 6.61 -0.63 -8.37
N GLY A 52 6.72 -1.82 -8.95
CA GLY A 52 6.93 -3.06 -8.21
C GLY A 52 5.66 -3.66 -7.59
N ALA A 53 4.50 -3.02 -7.77
CA ALA A 53 3.23 -3.61 -7.38
C ALA A 53 2.86 -4.80 -8.29
N ILE A 54 2.03 -5.72 -7.77
CA ILE A 54 1.24 -6.67 -8.55
C ILE A 54 -0.23 -6.25 -8.55
N HIS A 55 -1.02 -6.76 -9.49
CA HIS A 55 -2.45 -6.46 -9.58
C HIS A 55 -3.31 -7.58 -9.01
N LEU A 56 -3.98 -7.29 -7.89
CA LEU A 56 -4.92 -8.21 -7.28
C LEU A 56 -6.11 -7.43 -6.70
N PRO A 57 -7.19 -7.23 -7.49
CA PRO A 57 -8.36 -6.49 -7.06
C PRO A 57 -8.95 -7.04 -5.77
N THR A 58 -9.45 -6.16 -4.89
CA THR A 58 -9.94 -6.55 -3.54
C THR A 58 -10.88 -7.76 -3.56
N ARG A 59 -11.80 -7.82 -4.52
CA ARG A 59 -12.79 -8.91 -4.66
C ARG A 59 -12.20 -10.28 -5.02
N GLU A 60 -10.97 -10.30 -5.52
CA GLU A 60 -10.32 -11.51 -6.02
C GLU A 60 -9.28 -12.07 -5.04
N ILE A 61 -8.91 -11.30 -4.01
CA ILE A 61 -7.96 -11.72 -2.96
C ILE A 61 -8.30 -13.09 -2.38
N PRO A 62 -9.55 -13.38 -1.94
CA PRO A 62 -9.87 -14.68 -1.35
C PRO A 62 -9.61 -15.89 -2.27
N ALA A 63 -9.70 -15.69 -3.59
CA ALA A 63 -9.55 -16.76 -4.57
C ALA A 63 -8.14 -16.88 -5.14
N ARG A 64 -7.39 -15.78 -5.24
CA ARG A 64 -6.12 -15.72 -5.97
C ARG A 64 -4.88 -15.57 -5.07
N ALA A 65 -5.01 -14.99 -3.87
CA ALA A 65 -3.86 -14.64 -3.04
C ALA A 65 -2.93 -15.83 -2.75
N ALA A 66 -3.48 -16.97 -2.33
CA ALA A 66 -2.70 -18.16 -1.99
C ALA A 66 -1.91 -18.76 -3.17
N ALA A 67 -2.35 -18.50 -4.41
CA ALA A 67 -1.66 -18.96 -5.61
C ALA A 67 -0.59 -17.98 -6.11
N GLU A 68 -0.73 -16.68 -5.80
CA GLU A 68 0.13 -15.62 -6.31
C GLU A 68 1.17 -15.13 -5.29
N ILE A 69 0.86 -15.24 -4.00
CA ILE A 69 1.70 -14.74 -2.92
C ILE A 69 2.01 -15.90 -1.97
N PRO A 70 3.28 -16.32 -1.82
CA PRO A 70 3.66 -17.38 -0.89
C PRO A 70 3.22 -17.05 0.55
N ALA A 71 2.72 -18.06 1.27
CA ALA A 71 2.38 -17.91 2.68
C ALA A 71 3.57 -17.39 3.51
N GLY A 72 3.29 -16.54 4.50
CA GLY A 72 4.32 -15.90 5.34
C GLY A 72 5.05 -14.73 4.68
N THR A 73 4.70 -14.36 3.44
CA THR A 73 5.22 -13.16 2.78
C THR A 73 4.54 -11.92 3.36
N ALA A 74 5.32 -10.89 3.69
CA ALA A 74 4.77 -9.58 4.05
C ALA A 74 4.08 -8.94 2.85
N VAL A 75 2.87 -8.42 3.06
CA VAL A 75 2.03 -7.80 2.03
C VAL A 75 1.78 -6.33 2.37
N VAL A 76 1.89 -5.47 1.39
CA VAL A 76 1.44 -4.07 1.50
C VAL A 76 0.37 -3.85 0.46
N VAL A 77 -0.83 -3.47 0.89
CA VAL A 77 -1.95 -3.18 -0.03
C VAL A 77 -2.16 -1.67 -0.19
N TYR A 78 -2.67 -1.25 -1.34
CA TYR A 78 -3.16 0.13 -1.51
C TYR A 78 -4.39 0.22 -2.39
N CYS A 79 -5.21 1.25 -2.13
CA CYS A 79 -6.30 1.69 -3.01
C CYS A 79 -5.98 3.10 -3.57
N TRP A 80 -6.99 3.85 -4.00
CA TRP A 80 -6.87 5.17 -4.61
C TRP A 80 -6.28 6.21 -3.67
N SER A 81 -6.88 6.40 -2.50
CA SER A 81 -6.66 7.60 -1.67
C SER A 81 -7.12 7.37 -0.23
N PRO A 82 -6.91 8.33 0.70
CA PRO A 82 -7.49 8.26 2.05
C PRO A 82 -9.02 8.08 2.08
N GLY A 83 -9.73 8.47 1.03
CA GLY A 83 -11.18 8.31 0.90
C GLY A 83 -11.62 6.93 0.39
N CYS A 84 -10.69 6.01 0.10
CA CYS A 84 -11.02 4.68 -0.41
C CYS A 84 -10.95 3.59 0.67
N ASN A 85 -12.10 3.05 1.07
CA ASN A 85 -12.18 1.87 1.96
C ASN A 85 -11.73 0.55 1.31
N GLY A 86 -11.38 0.54 0.02
CA GLY A 86 -10.92 -0.64 -0.70
C GLY A 86 -9.60 -1.19 -0.16
N GLY A 87 -8.74 -0.31 0.36
CA GLY A 87 -7.48 -0.68 1.00
C GLY A 87 -7.71 -1.45 2.30
N ASP A 88 -8.55 -0.93 3.20
CA ASP A 88 -8.92 -1.61 4.44
C ASP A 88 -9.57 -2.97 4.19
N LYS A 89 -10.50 -3.04 3.23
CA LYS A 89 -11.15 -4.30 2.86
C LYS A 89 -10.16 -5.32 2.31
N ALA A 90 -9.15 -4.88 1.57
CA ALA A 90 -8.10 -5.76 1.08
C ALA A 90 -7.18 -6.24 2.19
N ALA A 91 -6.77 -5.34 3.09
CA ALA A 91 -5.97 -5.70 4.26
C ALA A 91 -6.70 -6.73 5.12
N LEU A 92 -8.00 -6.54 5.37
CA LEU A 92 -8.83 -7.51 6.07
C LEU A 92 -8.84 -8.88 5.36
N ALA A 93 -9.08 -8.91 4.05
CA ALA A 93 -9.12 -10.16 3.28
C ALA A 93 -7.78 -10.93 3.33
N PHE A 94 -6.65 -10.23 3.27
CA PHE A 94 -5.33 -10.85 3.44
C PHE A 94 -5.10 -11.35 4.87
N ALA A 95 -5.51 -10.59 5.87
CA ALA A 95 -5.37 -10.98 7.27
C ALA A 95 -6.20 -12.24 7.60
N GLU A 96 -7.42 -12.35 7.06
CA GLU A 96 -8.27 -13.54 7.20
C GLU A 96 -7.66 -14.80 6.55
N LEU A 97 -6.78 -14.61 5.56
CA LEU A 97 -5.98 -15.67 4.95
C LEU A 97 -4.64 -15.94 5.68
N GLY A 98 -4.34 -15.19 6.73
CA GLY A 98 -3.14 -15.38 7.57
C GLY A 98 -1.87 -14.68 7.07
N TYR A 99 -1.97 -13.70 6.16
CA TYR A 99 -0.82 -12.89 5.75
C TYR A 99 -0.49 -11.80 6.77
N ASP A 100 0.80 -11.51 6.94
CA ASP A 100 1.26 -10.26 7.56
C ASP A 100 1.04 -9.12 6.56
N VAL A 101 -0.02 -8.34 6.77
CA VAL A 101 -0.46 -7.33 5.82
C VAL A 101 -0.54 -5.95 6.47
N ARG A 102 -0.05 -4.94 5.74
CA ARG A 102 -0.22 -3.53 6.10
C ARG A 102 -0.94 -2.76 4.99
N LEU A 103 -1.73 -1.77 5.40
CA LEU A 103 -2.32 -0.80 4.48
C LEU A 103 -1.33 0.34 4.21
N MET A 104 -1.02 0.61 2.94
CA MET A 104 -0.36 1.85 2.54
C MET A 104 -1.38 3.01 2.57
N ILE A 105 -1.40 3.74 3.69
CA ILE A 105 -2.29 4.89 3.87
C ILE A 105 -1.93 6.01 2.88
N GLY A 106 -2.92 6.81 2.47
CA GLY A 106 -2.74 7.76 1.36
C GLY A 106 -2.90 7.13 -0.03
N GLY A 107 -2.70 5.82 -0.15
CA GLY A 107 -2.93 5.06 -1.38
C GLY A 107 -2.06 5.52 -2.56
N PHE A 108 -2.52 5.22 -3.77
CA PHE A 108 -1.85 5.61 -5.01
C PHE A 108 -1.79 7.13 -5.20
N GLU A 109 -2.77 7.88 -4.70
CA GLU A 109 -2.80 9.34 -4.77
C GLU A 109 -1.54 9.93 -4.12
N TYR A 110 -1.26 9.60 -2.87
CA TYR A 110 -0.12 10.18 -2.16
C TYR A 110 1.20 9.65 -2.71
N TRP A 111 1.25 8.38 -3.14
CA TRP A 111 2.40 7.84 -3.87
C TRP A 111 2.77 8.70 -5.09
N ALA A 112 1.78 9.02 -5.93
CA ALA A 112 2.01 9.82 -7.13
C ALA A 112 2.39 11.27 -6.78
N ARG A 113 1.73 11.88 -5.79
CA ARG A 113 1.98 13.27 -5.35
C ARG A 113 3.36 13.45 -4.71
N GLU A 114 3.89 12.42 -4.06
CA GLU A 114 5.27 12.37 -3.56
C GLU A 114 6.34 12.21 -4.67
N GLY A 115 5.92 12.07 -5.94
CA GLY A 115 6.82 11.89 -7.09
C GLY A 115 7.52 10.53 -7.13
N TYR A 116 6.97 9.52 -6.44
CA TYR A 116 7.51 8.16 -6.49
C TYR A 116 7.24 7.50 -7.85
N PRO A 117 8.04 6.47 -8.24
CA PRO A 117 7.91 5.84 -9.54
C PRO A 117 6.54 5.21 -9.78
N VAL A 118 5.94 5.54 -10.91
CA VAL A 118 4.68 4.98 -11.41
C VAL A 118 4.98 4.23 -12.70
N VAL A 119 4.34 3.08 -12.89
CA VAL A 119 4.40 2.33 -14.16
C VAL A 119 3.04 2.44 -14.85
N THR A 120 3.03 2.80 -16.12
CA THR A 120 1.86 2.71 -17.02
C THR A 120 2.16 1.73 -18.16
N ASP A 121 1.21 1.51 -19.06
CA ASP A 121 1.42 0.58 -20.18
C ASP A 121 2.46 1.13 -21.18
N GLU A 122 2.75 2.43 -21.12
CA GLU A 122 3.81 3.10 -21.89
C GLU A 122 5.13 3.24 -21.12
N GLY A 123 5.27 2.59 -19.95
CA GLY A 123 6.52 2.49 -19.20
C GLY A 123 6.54 3.22 -17.85
N GLU A 124 7.73 3.25 -17.24
CA GLU A 124 7.95 3.91 -15.95
C GLU A 124 8.07 5.43 -16.11
N ARG A 125 7.41 6.18 -15.22
CA ARG A 125 7.48 7.63 -15.13
C ARG A 125 7.56 8.09 -13.68
N ARG A 126 8.13 9.29 -13.47
CA ARG A 126 8.05 10.02 -12.19
C ARG A 126 7.34 11.34 -12.47
N GLY A 127 6.26 11.59 -11.73
CA GLY A 127 5.56 12.88 -11.78
C GLY A 127 6.33 13.97 -11.03
N PRO A 128 5.95 15.24 -11.21
CA PRO A 128 6.42 16.30 -10.33
C PRO A 128 5.97 16.04 -8.89
N VAL A 129 6.83 16.38 -7.93
CA VAL A 129 6.48 16.36 -6.51
C VAL A 129 5.49 17.50 -6.24
N ASP A 130 4.33 17.19 -5.66
CA ASP A 130 3.34 18.18 -5.25
C ASP A 130 3.87 18.93 -4.01
N PRO A 131 4.17 20.24 -4.10
CA PRO A 131 4.84 20.99 -3.04
C PRO A 131 3.98 21.22 -1.80
N LEU A 132 2.67 20.94 -1.86
CA LEU A 132 1.76 21.11 -0.73
C LEU A 132 1.53 19.83 0.06
N THR A 133 1.85 18.68 -0.51
CA THR A 133 1.50 17.37 0.07
C THR A 133 2.70 16.46 0.27
N ALA A 134 3.79 16.67 -0.47
CA ALA A 134 5.01 15.93 -0.25
C ALA A 134 5.84 16.50 0.91
N GLY A 135 6.50 15.62 1.66
CA GLY A 135 7.44 16.02 2.70
C GLY A 135 8.57 16.89 2.14
N VAL A 136 8.93 17.97 2.85
CA VAL A 136 10.12 18.77 2.53
C VAL A 136 11.36 17.88 2.78
N ARG A 137 12.16 17.68 1.74
CA ARG A 137 13.41 16.91 1.79
C ARG A 137 14.63 17.82 1.82
#